data_AF-A0A561PQF8-F1
#
_entry.id   AF-A0A561PQF8-F1
#
_cell.length_a   1.000
_cell.length_b   1.000
_cell.length_c   1.000
_cell.angle_alpha   90.00
_cell.angle_beta   90.00
_cell.angle_gamma   90.00
#
_symmetry.space_group_name_H-M   'P 1'
#
loop_
_entity.id
_entity.type
_entity.pdbx_description
1 polymer ?
#
loop_
_entity_poly.entity_id
_entity_poly.type
_entity_poly.pdbx_seq_one_letter_code
_entity_poly.pdbx_strand_id
1 'polypeptide(L)'
;MPKIPSVSSQQELAKKLGSAHTVIGRYERDEMLPSIDVVRKLADALDTTVGFLLGEANDTNILKDPKMMKRINEINDLPDKDKECVYSLLDAFLAKSKLQAILK
;
A
#
# COMPACT_ATOMS: atom_id res chain seq x y z
N MET A 1 -8.36 -3.58 10.52
CA MET A 1 -7.65 -2.49 9.79
C MET A 1 -6.23 -2.34 10.33
N PRO A 2 -5.23 -1.86 9.57
CA PRO A 2 -3.93 -1.54 10.12
C PRO A 2 -4.05 -0.45 11.19
N LYS A 3 -3.29 -0.55 12.29
CA LYS A 3 -3.24 0.51 13.31
C LYS A 3 -2.73 1.80 12.69
N ILE A 4 -3.42 2.90 12.95
CA ILE A 4 -3.00 4.23 12.51
C ILE A 4 -1.70 4.57 13.27
N PRO A 5 -0.61 4.92 12.55
CA PRO A 5 0.63 5.30 13.20
C PRO A 5 0.43 6.55 14.07
N SER A 6 1.09 6.59 15.22
CA SER A 6 0.96 7.62 16.26
C SER A 6 1.28 9.05 15.81
N VAL A 7 1.77 9.24 14.58
CA VAL A 7 2.11 10.54 13.98
C VAL A 7 0.85 11.30 13.54
N SER A 8 -0.30 10.65 13.45
CA SER A 8 -1.63 11.29 13.32
C SER A 8 -2.53 10.75 14.41
N SER A 9 -2.95 11.57 15.36
CA SER A 9 -3.81 11.06 16.44
C SER A 9 -5.17 10.64 15.87
N GLN A 10 -5.80 9.59 16.42
CA GLN A 10 -7.18 9.21 16.06
C GLN A 10 -8.14 10.41 16.12
N GLN A 11 -7.84 11.42 16.96
CA GLN A 11 -8.65 12.64 17.09
C GLN A 11 -8.53 13.54 15.85
N GLU A 12 -7.34 13.66 15.26
CA GLU A 12 -7.14 14.42 14.04
C GLU A 12 -7.81 13.75 12.85
N LEU A 13 -7.71 12.43 12.76
CA LEU A 13 -8.38 11.67 11.71
C LEU A 13 -9.90 11.75 11.83
N ALA A 14 -10.43 11.66 13.05
CA ALA A 14 -11.84 11.86 13.33
C ALA A 14 -12.32 13.25 12.89
N LYS A 15 -11.55 14.31 13.19
CA LYS A 15 -11.84 15.67 12.72
C LYS A 15 -11.85 15.78 11.19
N LYS A 16 -10.85 15.22 10.50
CA LYS A 16 -10.79 15.21 9.03
C LYS A 16 -11.98 14.48 8.39
N LEU A 17 -12.46 13.42 9.03
CA LEU A 17 -13.56 12.59 8.53
C LEU A 17 -14.96 13.09 8.94
N GLY A 18 -15.04 14.12 9.80
CA GLY A 18 -16.31 14.53 10.41
C GLY A 18 -16.95 13.41 11.25
N SER A 19 -16.12 12.59 11.89
CA SER A 19 -16.54 11.42 12.68
C SER A 19 -16.15 11.58 14.14
N ALA A 20 -16.70 10.74 15.01
CA ALA A 20 -16.30 10.70 16.42
C ALA A 20 -15.00 9.90 16.59
N HIS A 21 -14.13 10.33 17.50
CA HIS A 21 -12.90 9.62 17.85
C HIS A 21 -13.12 8.13 18.18
N THR A 22 -14.20 7.84 18.89
CA THR A 22 -14.59 6.47 19.27
C THR A 22 -14.91 5.59 18.07
N VAL A 23 -15.42 6.16 16.98
CA VAL A 23 -15.73 5.45 15.73
C VAL A 23 -14.45 5.02 15.03
N ILE A 24 -13.44 5.91 14.97
CA ILE A 24 -12.11 5.56 14.42
C ILE A 24 -11.48 4.41 15.20
N GLY A 25 -11.51 4.48 16.54
CA GLY A 25 -10.99 3.39 17.37
C GLY A 25 -11.74 2.06 17.18
N ARG A 26 -13.05 2.09 16.89
CA ARG A 26 -13.82 0.88 16.57
C ARG A 26 -13.41 0.27 15.23
N TYR A 27 -13.07 1.09 14.23
CA TYR A 27 -12.53 0.61 12.95
C TYR A 27 -11.19 -0.11 13.12
N GLU A 28 -10.30 0.43 13.94
CA GLU A 28 -8.98 -0.20 14.19
C GLU A 28 -9.05 -1.49 14.99
N ARG A 29 -10.05 -1.64 15.87
CA ARG A 29 -10.28 -2.86 16.67
C ARG A 29 -11.19 -3.87 15.97
N ASP A 30 -11.54 -3.62 14.71
CA ASP A 30 -12.44 -4.46 13.92
C ASP A 30 -13.83 -4.69 14.59
N GLU A 31 -14.22 -3.79 15.50
CA GLU A 31 -15.53 -3.79 16.18
C GLU A 31 -16.64 -3.20 15.28
N MET A 32 -16.24 -2.45 14.25
CA MET A 32 -17.12 -1.83 13.27
C MET A 32 -16.42 -1.81 11.91
N LEU A 33 -17.15 -2.18 10.86
CA LEU A 33 -16.64 -2.07 9.50
C LEU A 33 -16.96 -0.68 8.93
N PRO A 34 -15.96 0.05 8.40
CA PRO A 34 -16.20 1.28 7.66
C PRO A 34 -16.91 0.99 6.33
N SER A 35 -17.74 1.92 5.86
CA SER A 35 -18.26 1.85 4.49
C SER A 35 -17.15 2.14 3.47
N ILE A 36 -17.34 1.76 2.20
CA ILE A 36 -16.35 2.01 1.14
C ILE A 36 -15.99 3.50 1.01
N ASP A 37 -16.95 4.39 1.20
CA ASP A 37 -16.72 5.84 1.19
C ASP A 37 -15.83 6.29 2.35
N VAL A 38 -16.00 5.69 3.53
CA VAL A 38 -15.14 5.97 4.69
C VAL A 38 -13.74 5.43 4.46
N VAL A 39 -13.59 4.23 3.88
CA VAL A 39 -12.28 3.65 3.54
C VAL A 39 -11.53 4.51 2.53
N ARG A 40 -12.21 5.03 1.51
CA ARG A 40 -11.63 5.97 0.54
C ARG A 40 -11.12 7.25 1.21
N LYS A 41 -11.95 7.88 2.05
CA LYS A 41 -11.55 9.09 2.79
C LYS A 41 -10.41 8.83 3.77
N LEU A 42 -10.36 7.64 4.36
CA LEU A 42 -9.24 7.21 5.22
C LEU A 42 -7.96 7.07 4.42
N ALA A 43 -8.02 6.49 3.22
CA ALA A 43 -6.88 6.35 2.32
C ALA A 43 -6.30 7.72 1.95
N ASP A 44 -7.16 8.67 1.55
CA ASP A 44 -6.77 10.04 1.25
C ASP A 44 -6.16 10.76 2.48
N ALA A 45 -6.76 10.59 3.66
CA ALA A 45 -6.33 11.29 4.87
C ALA A 45 -5.02 10.75 5.47
N LEU A 46 -4.68 9.50 5.18
CA LEU A 46 -3.49 8.78 5.66
C LEU A 46 -2.40 8.65 4.58
N ASP A 47 -2.61 9.25 3.39
CA ASP A 47 -1.72 9.15 2.23
C ASP A 47 -1.35 7.69 1.89
N THR A 48 -2.39 6.86 1.78
CA THR A 48 -2.28 5.41 1.51
C THR A 48 -3.33 4.95 0.50
N THR A 49 -3.41 3.64 0.23
CA THR A 49 -4.39 3.07 -0.71
C THR A 49 -5.51 2.33 0.01
N VAL A 50 -6.67 2.24 -0.63
CA VAL A 50 -7.81 1.44 -0.14
C VAL A 50 -7.40 -0.03 0.07
N GLY A 51 -6.66 -0.61 -0.89
CA GLY A 51 -6.17 -1.99 -0.77
C GLY A 51 -5.24 -2.21 0.42
N PHE A 52 -4.41 -1.21 0.77
CA PHE A 52 -3.59 -1.26 1.98
C PHE A 52 -4.45 -1.31 3.26
N LEU A 53 -5.50 -0.50 3.34
CA LEU A 53 -6.41 -0.48 4.49
C LEU A 53 -7.25 -1.76 4.64
N LEU A 54 -7.54 -2.44 3.53
CA LEU A 54 -8.27 -3.71 3.50
C LEU A 54 -7.38 -4.93 3.79
N GLY A 55 -6.08 -4.75 4.02
CA GLY A 55 -5.15 -5.85 4.28
C GLY A 55 -4.80 -6.67 3.03
N GLU A 56 -5.12 -6.17 1.84
CA GLU A 56 -4.68 -6.77 0.56
C GLU A 56 -3.18 -6.52 0.31
N ALA A 57 -2.59 -5.55 1.01
CA ALA A 57 -1.14 -5.33 1.02
C ALA A 57 -0.43 -6.24 2.02
N ASN A 58 -0.47 -7.56 1.82
CA ASN A 58 0.50 -8.44 2.50
C ASN A 58 1.94 -8.20 2.02
N ASP A 59 2.13 -7.53 0.87
CA ASP A 59 3.43 -7.14 0.32
C ASP A 59 3.79 -5.67 0.62
N THR A 60 3.77 -5.30 1.91
CA THR A 60 4.13 -3.96 2.41
C THR A 60 5.58 -3.52 2.13
N ASN A 61 6.43 -4.36 1.52
CA ASN A 61 7.82 -4.02 1.25
C ASN A 61 7.99 -3.03 0.09
N ILE A 62 7.05 -2.98 -0.87
CA ILE A 62 7.16 -2.10 -2.03
C ILE A 62 7.03 -0.62 -1.62
N LEU A 63 6.13 -0.31 -0.68
CA LEU A 63 5.87 1.05 -0.21
C LEU A 63 6.97 1.61 0.70
N LYS A 64 7.92 0.78 1.16
CA LYS A 64 8.99 1.18 2.10
C LYS A 64 10.28 1.66 1.41
N ASP A 65 10.41 1.45 0.10
CA ASP A 65 11.58 1.91 -0.67
C ASP A 65 11.18 3.02 -1.66
N PRO A 66 11.40 4.31 -1.32
CA PRO A 66 11.13 5.43 -2.20
C PRO A 66 11.83 5.35 -3.56
N LYS A 67 13.00 4.70 -3.63
CA LYS A 67 13.73 4.53 -4.89
C LYS A 67 13.05 3.48 -5.77
N MET A 68 12.54 2.41 -5.18
CA MET A 68 11.75 1.41 -5.90
C MET A 68 10.46 2.01 -6.45
N MET A 69 9.75 2.78 -5.64
CA MET A 69 8.53 3.48 -6.07
C MET A 69 8.77 4.42 -7.25
N LYS A 70 9.86 5.20 -7.21
CA LYS A 70 10.24 6.08 -8.32
C LYS A 70 10.46 5.30 -9.62
N ARG A 71 11.16 4.17 -9.56
CA ARG A 71 11.41 3.31 -10.72
C ARG A 71 10.12 2.71 -11.28
N ILE A 72 9.19 2.26 -10.43
CA ILE A 72 7.90 1.71 -10.88
C ILE A 72 7.11 2.77 -11.66
N ASN A 73 7.07 4.01 -11.15
CA ASN A 73 6.41 5.10 -11.85
C ASN A 73 7.09 5.40 -13.20
N GLU A 74 8.42 5.48 -13.24
CA GLU A 74 9.17 5.70 -14.48
C GLU A 74 8.91 4.58 -15.51
N ILE A 75 8.83 3.32 -15.08
CA ILE A 75 8.50 2.18 -15.95
C ILE A 75 7.08 2.32 -16.51
N ASN A 76 6.11 2.76 -15.69
CA ASN A 76 4.73 2.94 -16.13
C ASN A 76 4.56 4.02 -17.21
N ASP A 77 5.50 4.97 -17.30
CA ASP A 77 5.48 6.03 -18.31
C ASP A 77 6.18 5.63 -19.63
N LEU A 78 6.80 4.45 -19.70
CA LEU A 78 7.47 3.97 -20.91
C LEU A 78 6.48 3.55 -22.03
N PRO A 79 6.90 3.58 -23.31
CA PRO A 79 6.18 2.91 -24.39
C PRO A 79 6.02 1.40 -24.10
N ASP A 80 4.92 0.79 -24.56
CA ASP A 80 4.59 -0.61 -24.24
C ASP A 80 5.72 -1.59 -24.58
N LYS A 81 6.36 -1.39 -25.75
CA LYS A 81 7.50 -2.22 -26.17
C LYS A 81 8.68 -2.16 -25.20
N ASP A 82 8.95 -0.99 -24.63
CA ASP A 82 10.05 -0.80 -23.69
C ASP A 82 9.69 -1.36 -22.31
N LYS A 83 8.42 -1.26 -21.89
CA LYS A 83 7.90 -1.92 -20.68
C LYS A 83 8.05 -3.43 -20.75
N GLU A 84 7.64 -4.05 -21.86
CA GLU A 84 7.77 -5.49 -22.07
C GLU A 84 9.23 -5.97 -21.96
N CYS A 85 10.16 -5.17 -22.47
CA CYS A 85 11.59 -5.43 -22.33
C CYS A 85 12.04 -5.40 -20.86
N VAL A 86 11.61 -4.39 -20.10
CA VAL A 86 11.91 -4.27 -18.66
C VAL A 86 11.34 -5.46 -17.89
N TYR A 87 10.09 -5.87 -18.17
CA TYR A 87 9.48 -7.03 -17.52
C TYR A 87 10.25 -8.31 -17.80
N SER A 88 10.62 -8.55 -19.06
CA SER A 88 11.39 -9.71 -19.47
C SER A 88 12.74 -9.79 -18.74
N LEU A 89 13.42 -8.65 -18.55
CA LEU A 89 14.68 -8.58 -17.83
C LEU A 89 14.49 -8.89 -16.34
N LEU A 90 13.47 -8.29 -15.70
CA LEU A 90 13.14 -8.56 -14.30
C LEU A 90 12.84 -10.04 -14.06
N ASP A 91 12.02 -10.66 -14.92
CA ASP A 91 11.68 -12.07 -14.84
C ASP A 91 12.93 -12.96 -14.96
N ALA A 92 13.83 -12.64 -15.89
CA ALA A 92 15.08 -13.38 -16.06
C ALA A 92 15.97 -13.32 -14.80
N PHE A 93 16.09 -12.14 -14.17
CA PHE A 93 16.86 -11.99 -12.93
C PHE A 93 16.22 -12.73 -11.75
N LEU A 94 14.89 -12.67 -11.62
CA LEU A 94 14.15 -13.38 -10.57
C LEU A 94 14.26 -14.90 -10.74
N ALA A 95 14.12 -15.40 -11.97
CA ALA A 95 14.28 -16.81 -12.28
C ALA A 95 15.70 -17.29 -11.95
N LYS A 96 16.73 -16.53 -12.36
CA LYS A 96 18.13 -16.82 -12.02
C LYS A 96 18.34 -16.90 -10.50
N SER A 97 17.81 -15.94 -9.74
CA SER A 97 17.95 -15.93 -8.29
C SER A 97 17.27 -17.14 -7.61
N LYS A 98 16.09 -17.53 -8.09
CA LYS A 98 15.38 -18.72 -7.58
C LYS A 98 16.16 -20.00 -7.86
N LEU A 99 16.68 -20.16 -9.09
CA LEU A 99 17.51 -21.31 -9.46
C LEU A 99 18.78 -21.40 -8.60
N GLN A 100 19.46 -20.28 -8.37
CA GLN A 100 20.65 -20.25 -7.51
C GLN A 100 20.35 -20.60 -6.05
N ALA A 101 19.16 -20.27 -5.55
CA ALA A 101 18.75 -20.63 -4.19
C ALA A 101 18.45 -22.13 -4.04
N ILE A 102 17.98 -22.79 -5.11
CA ILE A 102 17.71 -24.24 -5.13
C ILE A 102 19.00 -25.06 -5.29
N LEU A 103 19.99 -24.51 -6.00
CA LEU A 103 21.29 -25.17 -6.24
C LEU A 103 22.30 -25.01 -5.08
N LYS A 104 21.91 -24.31 -4.00
CA LYS A 104 22.66 -24.22 -2.75
C LYS A 104 22.20 -25.29 -1.77
#